data_AF-A0A7Y5RAQ3-F1
#
_entry.id   AF-A0A7Y5RAQ3-F1
#
_cell.length_a   1.000
_cell.length_b   1.000
_cell.length_c   1.000
_cell.angle_alpha   90.00
_cell.angle_beta   90.00
_cell.angle_gamma   90.00
#
_symmetry.space_group_name_H-M   'P 1'
#
loop_
_entity.id
_entity.type
_entity.pdbx_description
1 polymer ?
#
loop_
_entity_poly.entity_id
_entity_poly.type
_entity_poly.pdbx_seq_one_letter_code
_entity_poly.pdbx_strand_id
1 'polypeptide(L)'
;MRSVIENIGYQFGPGLAWLFTSVFIFLRYAIPASLVFLLIYKWKRKAWLSRKIQQKFPKTAQLHHEIAYSALTSFIFGGMAIGIFILRKLGYGELYFDIAEFGWAYYIFTLLFMIAAHDTYFYWAHRLMHHPKLFRYFHLVHHQSTNPTPYTSFSFHPLESVLEFAIIPLLTLVLPVHASAFFLFTLWSIFFNVLGHTGYEISPSGFTRHRFFKWLNTPTHHNMHHRYSHYNYSLYFNFWDRIMGTNHPEYDRQFEEVVARVKSSAKTGITACLLLISMGSFAQMSLKDIQNGHYGSPEYRTHQIDSAMQAGLALRKDQVAPVHTINLRYSKRVEEEVVKPKLSDWSKYRKLMKIQKEKDKELQSVLSSSQFEKYKNKRDAMFWEGIKAYFY
;
A
#
# COMPACT_ATOMS: atom_id res chain seq x y z
N MET A 1 19.44 7.97 16.93
CA MET A 1 19.31 6.54 16.55
C MET A 1 20.57 5.75 16.86
N ARG A 2 21.76 6.19 16.42
CA ARG A 2 23.06 5.58 16.79
C ARG A 2 23.27 5.43 18.30
N SER A 3 23.05 6.50 19.07
CA SER A 3 23.14 6.48 20.54
C SER A 3 22.12 5.56 21.22
N VAL A 4 20.93 5.39 20.65
CA VAL A 4 19.88 4.52 21.20
C VAL A 4 20.25 3.05 21.03
N ILE A 5 20.76 2.67 19.85
CA ILE A 5 21.21 1.31 19.56
C ILE A 5 22.46 0.94 20.38
N GLU A 6 23.41 1.87 20.51
CA GLU A 6 24.62 1.66 21.31
C GLU A 6 24.31 1.59 22.82
N ASN A 7 23.37 2.38 23.33
CA ASN A 7 23.00 2.38 24.76
C ASN A 7 22.11 1.20 25.18
N ILE A 8 21.20 0.72 24.33
CA ILE A 8 20.29 -0.40 24.69
C ILE A 8 21.07 -1.69 24.99
N GLY A 9 22.11 -1.99 24.21
CA GLY A 9 22.95 -3.18 24.43
C GLY A 9 23.83 -3.10 25.69
N TYR A 10 24.22 -1.89 26.11
CA TYR A 10 25.11 -1.67 27.25
C TYR A 10 24.36 -1.61 28.59
N GLN A 11 23.13 -1.06 28.61
CA GLN A 11 22.36 -0.88 29.85
C GLN A 11 21.56 -2.12 30.28
N PHE A 12 21.17 -3.00 29.35
CA PHE A 12 20.14 -4.02 29.61
C PHE A 12 20.59 -5.47 29.37
N GLY A 13 21.81 -5.68 28.87
CA GLY A 13 22.34 -7.01 28.56
C GLY A 13 21.84 -7.60 27.23
N PRO A 14 22.53 -8.61 26.68
CA PRO A 14 22.26 -9.16 25.34
C PRO A 14 20.88 -9.82 25.22
N GLY A 15 20.39 -10.44 26.30
CA GLY A 15 19.07 -11.07 26.33
C GLY A 15 17.93 -10.06 26.17
N LEU A 16 17.99 -8.92 26.87
CA LEU A 16 16.95 -7.90 26.78
C LEU A 16 17.03 -7.14 25.44
N ALA A 17 18.24 -6.92 24.91
CA ALA A 17 18.43 -6.36 23.58
C ALA A 17 17.82 -7.26 22.49
N TRP A 18 18.00 -8.58 22.59
CA TRP A 18 17.36 -9.54 21.70
C TRP A 18 15.83 -9.47 21.82
N LEU A 19 15.28 -9.50 23.03
CA LEU A 19 13.83 -9.43 23.24
C LEU A 19 13.25 -8.13 22.66
N PHE A 20 13.87 -6.97 22.95
CA PHE A 20 13.43 -5.68 22.42
C PHE A 20 13.44 -5.65 20.89
N THR A 21 14.53 -6.15 20.28
CA THR A 21 14.67 -6.23 18.82
C THR A 21 13.60 -7.14 18.21
N SER A 22 13.32 -8.28 18.86
CA SER A 22 12.29 -9.23 18.43
C SER A 22 10.90 -8.61 18.47
N VAL A 23 10.57 -7.91 19.55
CA VAL A 23 9.28 -7.19 19.70
C VAL A 23 9.17 -6.09 18.65
N PHE A 24 10.24 -5.32 18.42
CA PHE A 24 10.25 -4.28 17.40
C PHE A 24 10.00 -4.86 15.99
N ILE A 25 10.67 -5.95 15.64
CA ILE A 25 10.47 -6.65 14.35
C ILE A 25 9.04 -7.16 14.25
N PHE A 26 8.53 -7.80 15.31
CA PHE A 26 7.17 -8.32 15.34
C PHE A 26 6.15 -7.20 15.14
N LEU A 27 6.25 -6.08 15.88
CA LEU A 27 5.32 -4.96 15.76
C LEU A 27 5.38 -4.29 14.38
N ARG A 28 6.58 -4.12 13.81
CA ARG A 28 6.77 -3.53 12.48
C ARG A 28 6.05 -4.34 11.38
N TYR A 29 5.94 -5.66 11.55
CA TYR A 29 5.19 -6.54 10.67
C TYR A 29 3.70 -6.65 11.06
N ALA A 30 3.41 -6.88 12.34
CA ALA A 30 2.08 -7.21 12.83
C ALA A 30 1.11 -6.03 12.70
N ILE A 31 1.60 -4.79 12.84
CA ILE A 31 0.79 -3.57 12.64
C ILE A 31 0.25 -3.50 11.21
N PRO A 32 1.09 -3.43 10.14
CA PRO A 32 0.57 -3.38 8.77
C PRO A 32 -0.23 -4.63 8.39
N ALA A 33 0.18 -5.83 8.80
CA ALA A 33 -0.59 -7.05 8.56
C ALA A 33 -2.00 -6.98 9.19
N SER A 34 -2.09 -6.52 10.44
CA SER A 34 -3.36 -6.35 11.14
C SER A 34 -4.22 -5.25 10.54
N LEU A 35 -3.63 -4.12 10.12
CA LEU A 35 -4.38 -3.05 9.45
C LEU A 35 -5.01 -3.56 8.15
N VAL A 36 -4.26 -4.30 7.33
CA VAL A 36 -4.77 -4.90 6.10
C VAL A 36 -5.83 -5.95 6.40
N PHE A 37 -5.62 -6.79 7.41
CA PHE A 37 -6.60 -7.79 7.83
C PHE A 37 -7.90 -7.13 8.30
N LEU A 38 -7.85 -6.13 9.19
CA LEU A 38 -9.03 -5.42 9.67
C LEU A 38 -9.77 -4.70 8.54
N LEU A 39 -9.04 -4.04 7.63
CA LEU A 39 -9.63 -3.35 6.49
C LEU A 39 -10.39 -4.30 5.56
N ILE A 40 -9.77 -5.43 5.17
CA ILE A 40 -10.30 -6.33 4.14
C ILE A 40 -11.24 -7.38 4.73
N TYR A 41 -10.89 -8.00 5.87
CA TYR A 41 -11.64 -9.11 6.45
C TYR A 41 -12.74 -8.69 7.43
N LYS A 42 -12.67 -7.49 8.03
CA LYS A 42 -13.68 -7.01 8.98
C LYS A 42 -14.52 -5.87 8.42
N TRP A 43 -13.91 -4.77 8.02
CA TRP A 43 -14.64 -3.55 7.67
C TRP A 43 -15.25 -3.57 6.28
N LYS A 44 -14.43 -3.62 5.23
CA LYS A 44 -14.89 -3.57 3.83
C LYS A 44 -15.13 -4.96 3.25
N ARG A 45 -15.38 -5.96 4.11
CA ARG A 45 -15.53 -7.38 3.73
C ARG A 45 -16.48 -7.62 2.57
N LYS A 46 -17.67 -6.98 2.59
CA LYS A 46 -18.66 -7.12 1.51
C LYS A 46 -18.17 -6.54 0.19
N ALA A 47 -17.50 -5.38 0.23
CA ALA A 47 -16.98 -4.70 -0.96
C ALA A 47 -15.84 -5.49 -1.62
N TRP A 48 -14.99 -6.14 -0.81
CA TRP A 48 -13.86 -6.92 -1.30
C TRP A 48 -14.19 -8.39 -1.58
N LEU A 49 -15.38 -8.88 -1.22
CA LEU A 49 -15.72 -10.30 -1.34
C LEU A 49 -15.57 -10.83 -2.78
N SER A 50 -15.94 -10.02 -3.77
CA SER A 50 -15.78 -10.35 -5.19
C SER A 50 -14.31 -10.52 -5.62
N ARG A 51 -13.39 -9.88 -4.89
CA ARG A 51 -11.93 -9.96 -5.08
C ARG A 51 -11.27 -11.09 -4.30
N LYS A 52 -12.01 -11.81 -3.46
CA LYS A 52 -11.45 -12.92 -2.69
C LYS A 52 -11.02 -14.02 -3.64
N ILE A 53 -9.77 -14.46 -3.53
CA ILE A 53 -9.19 -15.44 -4.46
C ILE A 53 -9.80 -16.82 -4.16
N GLN A 54 -9.56 -17.34 -2.96
CA GLN A 54 -10.19 -18.57 -2.45
C GLN A 54 -11.47 -18.25 -1.67
N GLN A 55 -12.59 -18.86 -2.04
CA GLN A 55 -13.92 -18.48 -1.51
C GLN A 55 -14.16 -18.88 -0.05
N LYS A 56 -13.54 -19.97 0.40
CA LYS A 56 -13.57 -20.36 1.81
C LYS A 56 -12.86 -19.27 2.63
N PHE A 57 -13.30 -19.04 3.86
CA PHE A 57 -12.58 -18.14 4.78
C PHE A 57 -11.59 -18.95 5.62
N PRO A 58 -10.46 -18.35 6.04
CA PRO A 58 -9.52 -19.00 6.95
C PRO A 58 -10.20 -19.31 8.28
N LYS A 59 -9.86 -20.46 8.88
CA LYS A 59 -10.35 -20.86 10.19
C LYS A 59 -9.61 -20.07 11.28
N THR A 60 -10.25 -19.82 12.42
CA THR A 60 -9.61 -19.16 13.57
C THR A 60 -8.35 -19.90 14.04
N ALA A 61 -8.35 -21.23 13.99
CA ALA A 61 -7.17 -22.04 14.33
C ALA A 61 -5.97 -21.76 13.40
N GLN A 62 -6.21 -21.50 12.10
CA GLN A 62 -5.16 -21.10 11.17
C GLN A 62 -4.60 -19.72 11.53
N LEU A 63 -5.46 -18.75 11.87
CA LEU A 63 -5.01 -17.42 12.29
C LEU A 63 -4.12 -17.48 13.54
N HIS A 64 -4.49 -18.28 14.54
CA HIS A 64 -3.69 -18.45 15.75
C HIS A 64 -2.33 -19.08 15.43
N HIS A 65 -2.31 -20.09 14.56
CA HIS A 65 -1.08 -20.73 14.09
C HIS A 65 -0.17 -19.73 13.37
N GLU A 66 -0.72 -18.95 12.43
CA GLU A 66 0.00 -17.92 11.67
C GLU A 66 0.64 -16.86 12.59
N ILE A 67 -0.11 -16.38 13.59
CA ILE A 67 0.37 -15.38 14.55
C ILE A 67 1.46 -15.97 15.46
N ALA A 68 1.28 -17.22 15.94
CA ALA A 68 2.25 -17.89 16.80
C ALA A 68 3.60 -18.10 16.08
N TYR A 69 3.59 -18.61 14.85
CA TYR A 69 4.81 -18.77 14.06
C TYR A 69 5.40 -17.43 13.61
N SER A 70 4.58 -16.40 13.40
CA SER A 70 5.09 -15.04 13.15
C SER A 70 5.85 -14.46 14.34
N ALA A 71 5.38 -14.71 15.56
CA ALA A 71 6.08 -14.31 16.78
C ALA A 71 7.40 -15.06 16.93
N LEU A 72 7.42 -16.37 16.68
CA LEU A 72 8.62 -17.20 16.68
C LEU A 72 9.65 -16.75 15.62
N THR A 73 9.20 -16.50 14.39
CA THR A 73 10.03 -15.96 13.31
C THR A 73 10.66 -14.64 13.70
N SER A 74 9.87 -13.73 14.30
CA SER A 74 10.37 -12.43 14.76
C SER A 74 11.39 -12.55 15.89
N PHE A 75 11.22 -13.55 16.77
CA PHE A 75 12.21 -13.90 17.79
C PHE A 75 13.52 -14.37 17.15
N ILE A 76 13.48 -15.28 16.17
CA ILE A 76 14.67 -15.74 15.43
C ILE A 76 15.36 -14.57 14.70
N PHE A 77 14.59 -13.74 13.99
CA PHE A 77 15.12 -12.57 13.30
C PHE A 77 15.78 -11.59 14.27
N GLY A 78 15.20 -11.40 15.47
CA GLY A 78 15.81 -10.59 16.52
C GLY A 78 17.19 -11.12 16.90
N GLY A 79 17.36 -12.43 17.03
CA GLY A 79 18.64 -13.06 17.36
C GLY A 79 19.66 -12.87 16.24
N MET A 80 19.24 -13.06 14.99
CA MET A 80 20.10 -12.83 13.83
C MET A 80 20.49 -11.35 13.65
N ALA A 81 19.60 -10.42 13.99
CA ALA A 81 19.90 -9.00 14.00
C ALA A 81 20.95 -8.62 15.06
N ILE A 82 20.90 -9.24 16.25
CA ILE A 82 21.97 -9.13 17.24
C ILE A 82 23.27 -9.73 16.70
N GLY A 83 23.21 -10.84 15.97
CA GLY A 83 24.35 -11.42 15.25
C GLY A 83 25.02 -10.44 14.29
N ILE A 84 24.25 -9.71 13.48
CA ILE A 84 24.77 -8.64 12.60
C ILE A 84 25.48 -7.55 13.41
N PHE A 85 24.89 -7.12 14.53
CA PHE A 85 25.51 -6.12 15.39
C PHE A 85 26.84 -6.61 15.97
N ILE A 86 26.94 -7.89 16.34
CA ILE A 86 28.19 -8.52 16.79
C ILE A 86 29.21 -8.56 15.64
N LEU A 87 28.83 -9.01 14.46
CA LEU A 87 29.70 -9.02 13.26
C LEU A 87 30.27 -7.63 13.00
N ARG A 88 29.44 -6.58 13.10
CA ARG A 88 29.86 -5.20 12.96
C ARG A 88 30.87 -4.76 14.00
N LYS A 89 30.69 -5.14 15.27
CA LYS A 89 31.69 -4.87 16.31
C LYS A 89 33.02 -5.58 16.06
N LEU A 90 32.99 -6.71 15.37
CA LEU A 90 34.19 -7.45 14.94
C LEU A 90 34.81 -6.89 13.64
N GLY A 91 34.26 -5.80 13.09
CA GLY A 91 34.77 -5.15 11.87
C GLY A 91 34.17 -5.67 10.56
N TYR A 92 33.12 -6.50 10.62
CA TYR A 92 32.45 -7.03 9.44
C TYR A 92 31.09 -6.37 9.19
N GLY A 93 30.82 -5.99 7.94
CA GLY A 93 29.52 -5.47 7.55
C GLY A 93 29.36 -3.98 7.86
N GLU A 94 29.59 -3.14 6.84
CA GLU A 94 29.66 -1.70 7.01
C GLU A 94 28.27 -1.05 6.94
N LEU A 95 27.97 -0.21 7.95
CA LEU A 95 26.80 0.66 7.96
C LEU A 95 27.26 2.11 8.08
N TYR A 96 26.82 2.93 7.14
CA TYR A 96 27.07 4.37 7.13
C TYR A 96 25.77 5.15 7.41
N PHE A 97 25.92 6.38 7.88
CA PHE A 97 24.81 7.20 8.39
C PHE A 97 24.71 8.59 7.75
N ASP A 98 25.77 9.03 7.05
CA ASP A 98 25.76 10.27 6.29
C ASP A 98 25.75 9.95 4.80
N ILE A 99 24.72 10.38 4.10
CA ILE A 99 24.61 10.18 2.65
C ILE A 99 25.76 10.88 1.92
N ALA A 100 26.33 11.95 2.48
CA ALA A 100 27.46 12.65 1.88
C ALA A 100 28.73 11.77 1.73
N GLU A 101 28.87 10.71 2.54
CA GLU A 101 30.04 9.82 2.52
C GLU A 101 30.20 9.10 1.18
N PHE A 102 29.09 8.68 0.56
CA PHE A 102 29.08 7.97 -0.73
C PHE A 102 28.23 8.66 -1.82
N GLY A 103 27.46 9.68 -1.45
CA GLY A 103 26.57 10.42 -2.34
C GLY A 103 25.22 9.74 -2.61
N TRP A 104 24.29 10.54 -3.16
CA TRP A 104 22.92 10.10 -3.47
C TRP A 104 22.84 9.01 -4.55
N ALA A 105 23.76 9.02 -5.53
CA ALA A 105 23.78 8.01 -6.58
C ALA A 105 24.05 6.61 -6.01
N TYR A 106 25.03 6.50 -5.11
CA TYR A 106 25.34 5.25 -4.41
C TYR A 106 24.18 4.83 -3.49
N TYR A 107 23.58 5.78 -2.75
CA TYR A 107 22.39 5.49 -1.93
C TYR A 107 21.24 4.86 -2.74
N ILE A 108 20.91 5.43 -3.90
CA ILE A 108 19.85 4.91 -4.77
C ILE A 108 20.25 3.55 -5.35
N PHE A 109 21.49 3.43 -5.82
CA PHE A 109 22.02 2.18 -6.35
C PHE A 109 21.93 1.05 -5.31
N THR A 110 22.43 1.27 -4.10
CA THR A 110 22.42 0.26 -3.04
C THR A 110 21.00 -0.14 -2.62
N LEU A 111 20.06 0.79 -2.54
CA LEU A 111 18.65 0.48 -2.27
C LEU A 111 18.05 -0.42 -3.36
N LEU A 112 18.23 -0.07 -4.63
CA LEU A 112 17.72 -0.87 -5.75
C LEU A 112 18.43 -2.23 -5.85
N PHE A 113 19.73 -2.27 -5.58
CA PHE A 113 20.51 -3.49 -5.52
C PHE A 113 20.00 -4.43 -4.43
N MET A 114 19.77 -3.95 -3.21
CA MET A 114 19.22 -4.78 -2.12
C MET A 114 17.86 -5.38 -2.50
N ILE A 115 16.98 -4.60 -3.14
CA ILE A 115 15.68 -5.10 -3.61
C ILE A 115 15.85 -6.20 -4.66
N ALA A 116 16.69 -5.99 -5.67
CA ALA A 116 16.93 -6.95 -6.75
C ALA A 116 17.66 -8.22 -6.27
N ALA A 117 18.66 -8.06 -5.41
CA ALA A 117 19.42 -9.15 -4.81
C ALA A 117 18.52 -9.99 -3.89
N HIS A 118 17.65 -9.36 -3.11
CA HIS A 118 16.70 -10.08 -2.27
C HIS A 118 15.66 -10.85 -3.10
N ASP A 119 15.08 -10.25 -4.15
CA ASP A 119 14.13 -10.94 -5.03
C ASP A 119 14.77 -12.18 -5.69
N THR A 120 16.03 -12.04 -6.12
CA THR A 120 16.84 -13.13 -6.69
C THR A 120 17.13 -14.22 -5.66
N TYR A 121 17.61 -13.83 -4.48
CA TYR A 121 17.89 -14.75 -3.38
C TYR A 121 16.63 -15.53 -3.00
N PHE A 122 15.52 -14.83 -2.80
CA PHE A 122 14.25 -15.42 -2.42
C PHE A 122 13.79 -16.43 -3.46
N TYR A 123 13.79 -16.11 -4.75
CA TYR A 123 13.36 -17.05 -5.78
C TYR A 123 14.09 -18.41 -5.69
N TRP A 124 15.42 -18.38 -5.57
CA TRP A 124 16.22 -19.59 -5.52
C TRP A 124 16.11 -20.31 -4.17
N ALA A 125 16.13 -19.58 -3.06
CA ALA A 125 15.94 -20.15 -1.72
C ALA A 125 14.56 -20.81 -1.60
N HIS A 126 13.51 -20.13 -2.06
CA HIS A 126 12.15 -20.61 -2.05
C HIS A 126 11.99 -21.87 -2.92
N ARG A 127 12.52 -21.86 -4.15
CA ARG A 127 12.52 -23.04 -5.02
C ARG A 127 13.29 -24.21 -4.40
N LEU A 128 14.41 -23.95 -3.73
CA LEU A 128 15.18 -24.96 -3.00
C LEU A 128 14.37 -25.54 -1.84
N MET A 129 13.69 -24.71 -1.06
CA MET A 129 12.85 -25.15 0.05
C MET A 129 11.69 -26.03 -0.42
N HIS A 130 11.20 -25.85 -1.65
CA HIS A 130 10.19 -26.73 -2.28
C HIS A 130 10.73 -28.06 -2.80
N HIS A 131 12.04 -28.30 -2.70
CA HIS A 131 12.59 -29.60 -3.04
C HIS A 131 11.99 -30.69 -2.13
N PRO A 132 11.55 -31.87 -2.63
CA PRO A 132 10.82 -32.87 -1.85
C PRO A 132 11.54 -33.35 -0.57
N LYS A 133 12.88 -33.34 -0.59
CA LYS A 133 13.71 -33.70 0.58
C LYS A 133 13.79 -32.61 1.65
N LEU A 134 13.50 -31.35 1.30
CA LEU A 134 13.66 -30.18 2.17
C LEU A 134 12.32 -29.62 2.64
N PHE A 135 11.27 -29.71 1.82
CA PHE A 135 9.96 -29.08 2.07
C PHE A 135 9.40 -29.27 3.47
N ARG A 136 9.43 -30.50 3.99
CA ARG A 136 8.93 -30.83 5.33
C ARG A 136 9.67 -30.13 6.47
N TYR A 137 10.93 -29.76 6.26
CA TYR A 137 11.81 -29.16 7.27
C TYR A 137 11.89 -27.64 7.15
N PHE A 138 11.59 -27.10 5.98
CA PHE A 138 11.69 -25.67 5.73
C PHE A 138 10.32 -25.04 5.56
N HIS A 139 9.51 -25.48 4.61
CA HIS A 139 8.43 -24.63 4.10
C HIS A 139 7.02 -25.21 4.27
N LEU A 140 6.91 -26.43 4.83
CA LEU A 140 5.63 -27.06 5.12
C LEU A 140 4.77 -26.25 6.09
N VAL A 141 5.35 -25.68 7.16
CA VAL A 141 4.61 -24.85 8.13
C VAL A 141 3.96 -23.65 7.44
N HIS A 142 4.69 -22.99 6.54
CA HIS A 142 4.15 -21.90 5.75
C HIS A 142 2.96 -22.35 4.88
N HIS A 143 3.09 -23.49 4.19
CA HIS A 143 2.04 -24.06 3.32
C HIS A 143 0.85 -24.68 4.08
N GLN A 144 0.94 -24.87 5.40
CA GLN A 144 -0.25 -25.23 6.20
C GLN A 144 -1.31 -24.12 6.15
N SER A 145 -0.91 -22.89 5.82
CA SER A 145 -1.80 -21.75 5.55
C SER A 145 -2.42 -21.81 4.15
N THR A 146 -3.13 -22.90 3.86
CA THR A 146 -3.74 -23.20 2.54
C THR A 146 -4.59 -22.08 1.94
N ASN A 147 -5.13 -21.20 2.77
CA ASN A 147 -5.83 -19.98 2.39
C ASN A 147 -5.19 -18.80 3.11
N PRO A 148 -4.08 -18.27 2.56
CA PRO A 148 -3.23 -17.33 3.28
C PRO A 148 -3.97 -16.06 3.67
N THR A 149 -3.51 -15.48 4.77
CA THR A 149 -3.95 -14.18 5.28
C THR A 149 -2.72 -13.29 5.44
N PRO A 150 -2.88 -11.96 5.65
CA PRO A 150 -1.75 -11.09 5.98
C PRO A 150 -0.81 -11.65 7.06
N TYR A 151 -1.32 -12.47 7.98
CA TYR A 151 -0.54 -13.09 9.05
C TYR A 151 0.32 -14.29 8.59
N THR A 152 0.03 -14.89 7.44
CA THR A 152 0.84 -15.96 6.85
C THR A 152 2.24 -15.45 6.45
N SER A 153 2.38 -14.15 6.20
CA SER A 153 3.60 -13.52 5.67
C SER A 153 4.87 -13.82 6.46
N PHE A 154 4.76 -14.01 7.79
CA PHE A 154 5.88 -14.34 8.68
C PHE A 154 5.66 -15.71 9.37
N SER A 155 4.66 -16.50 8.94
CA SER A 155 4.35 -17.80 9.53
C SER A 155 5.27 -18.88 8.97
N PHE A 156 6.55 -18.83 9.35
CA PHE A 156 7.59 -19.70 8.84
C PHE A 156 7.99 -20.78 9.83
N HIS A 157 8.54 -21.88 9.32
CA HIS A 157 9.30 -22.80 10.17
C HIS A 157 10.59 -22.10 10.67
N PRO A 158 11.16 -22.49 11.83
CA PRO A 158 12.42 -21.90 12.30
C PRO A 158 13.58 -21.95 11.30
N LEU A 159 13.75 -23.06 10.58
CA LEU A 159 14.81 -23.19 9.57
C LEU A 159 14.58 -22.29 8.35
N GLU A 160 13.33 -22.15 7.93
CA GLU A 160 12.94 -21.17 6.91
C GLU A 160 13.20 -19.74 7.39
N SER A 161 12.89 -19.41 8.65
CA SER A 161 13.19 -18.10 9.22
C SER A 161 14.68 -17.76 9.11
N VAL A 162 15.56 -18.71 9.47
CA VAL A 162 17.01 -18.50 9.34
C VAL A 162 17.40 -18.26 7.88
N LEU A 163 16.86 -19.06 6.95
CA LEU A 163 17.17 -18.93 5.53
C LEU A 163 16.64 -17.60 4.94
N GLU A 164 15.39 -17.24 5.22
CA GLU A 164 14.77 -15.99 4.75
C GLU A 164 15.52 -14.75 5.25
N PHE A 165 16.01 -14.76 6.48
CA PHE A 165 16.77 -13.64 7.03
C PHE A 165 18.24 -13.60 6.60
N ALA A 166 18.83 -14.72 6.17
CA ALA A 166 20.26 -14.81 5.88
C ALA A 166 20.75 -13.85 4.77
N ILE A 167 19.86 -13.40 3.88
CA ILE A 167 20.18 -12.37 2.89
C ILE A 167 20.62 -11.04 3.53
N ILE A 168 20.10 -10.71 4.71
CA ILE A 168 20.38 -9.46 5.41
C ILE A 168 21.86 -9.32 5.78
N PRO A 169 22.48 -10.23 6.56
CA PRO A 169 23.91 -10.15 6.83
C PRO A 169 24.73 -10.23 5.53
N LEU A 170 24.35 -11.08 4.58
CA LEU A 170 25.07 -11.22 3.31
C LEU A 170 25.16 -9.89 2.54
N LEU A 171 24.06 -9.14 2.46
CA LEU A 171 24.05 -7.82 1.79
C LEU A 171 25.00 -6.84 2.48
N THR A 172 24.98 -6.79 3.83
CA THR A 172 25.85 -5.88 4.58
C THR A 172 27.32 -6.24 4.49
N LEU A 173 27.66 -7.52 4.27
CA LEU A 173 29.03 -7.99 4.10
C LEU A 173 29.61 -7.68 2.71
N VAL A 174 28.76 -7.55 1.68
CA VAL A 174 29.20 -7.31 0.30
C VAL A 174 29.47 -5.83 0.04
N LEU A 175 28.69 -4.93 0.63
CA LEU A 175 28.84 -3.49 0.41
C LEU A 175 28.38 -2.65 1.62
N PRO A 176 28.93 -1.43 1.80
CA PRO A 176 28.44 -0.49 2.81
C PRO A 176 27.00 -0.08 2.52
N VAL A 177 26.11 -0.23 3.51
CA VAL A 177 24.68 0.09 3.38
C VAL A 177 24.30 1.26 4.28
N HIS A 178 23.54 2.22 3.76
CA HIS A 178 23.01 3.31 4.58
C HIS A 178 21.91 2.79 5.50
N ALA A 179 21.93 3.20 6.78
CA ALA A 179 20.94 2.76 7.76
C ALA A 179 19.47 3.03 7.32
N SER A 180 19.19 4.15 6.65
CA SER A 180 17.84 4.42 6.13
C SER A 180 17.50 3.62 4.86
N ALA A 181 18.47 3.33 3.98
CA ALA A 181 18.23 2.48 2.81
C ALA A 181 17.85 1.07 3.27
N PHE A 182 18.57 0.55 4.26
CA PHE A 182 18.25 -0.70 4.93
C PHE A 182 16.83 -0.70 5.49
N PHE A 183 16.45 0.35 6.24
CA PHE A 183 15.10 0.47 6.79
C PHE A 183 14.02 0.50 5.70
N LEU A 184 14.20 1.30 4.64
CA LEU A 184 13.28 1.36 3.50
C LEU A 184 13.15 0.01 2.78
N PHE A 185 14.27 -0.69 2.59
CA PHE A 185 14.29 -2.04 2.03
C PHE A 185 13.45 -3.02 2.89
N THR A 186 13.58 -2.98 4.22
CA THR A 186 12.76 -3.83 5.08
C THR A 186 11.26 -3.49 5.02
N LEU A 187 10.91 -2.20 4.89
CA LEU A 187 9.51 -1.77 4.68
C LEU A 187 8.96 -2.26 3.35
N TRP A 188 9.76 -2.14 2.27
CA TRP A 188 9.43 -2.69 0.96
C TRP A 188 9.14 -4.19 1.04
N SER A 189 10.03 -4.94 1.70
CA SER A 189 9.88 -6.38 1.86
C SER A 189 8.61 -6.77 2.62
N ILE A 190 8.32 -6.11 3.75
CA ILE A 190 7.10 -6.35 4.53
C ILE A 190 5.85 -6.01 3.71
N PHE A 191 5.86 -4.89 2.99
CA PHE A 191 4.72 -4.46 2.18
C PHE A 191 4.35 -5.51 1.13
N PHE A 192 5.31 -5.98 0.33
CA PHE A 192 5.03 -6.97 -0.71
C PHE A 192 4.71 -8.36 -0.15
N ASN A 193 5.36 -8.77 0.95
CA ASN A 193 5.00 -10.02 1.62
C ASN A 193 3.56 -10.00 2.10
N VAL A 194 3.16 -8.95 2.84
CA VAL A 194 1.78 -8.78 3.30
C VAL A 194 0.81 -8.72 2.13
N LEU A 195 1.17 -7.98 1.07
CA LEU A 195 0.36 -7.87 -0.14
C LEU A 195 0.09 -9.24 -0.78
N GLY A 196 1.15 -10.04 -0.99
CA GLY A 196 1.07 -11.37 -1.59
C GLY A 196 0.18 -12.33 -0.81
N HIS A 197 0.09 -12.18 0.51
CA HIS A 197 -0.68 -13.04 1.41
C HIS A 197 -2.06 -12.51 1.78
N THR A 198 -2.50 -11.38 1.21
CA THR A 198 -3.80 -10.80 1.60
C THR A 198 -4.98 -11.73 1.39
N GLY A 199 -4.91 -12.71 0.48
CA GLY A 199 -6.03 -13.59 0.11
C GLY A 199 -7.07 -12.91 -0.80
N TYR A 200 -6.79 -11.69 -1.26
CA TYR A 200 -7.64 -10.87 -2.10
C TYR A 200 -6.83 -10.25 -3.24
N GLU A 201 -7.37 -10.26 -4.46
CA GLU A 201 -6.73 -9.60 -5.59
C GLU A 201 -7.06 -8.10 -5.62
N ILE A 202 -6.05 -7.25 -5.54
CA ILE A 202 -6.22 -5.80 -5.54
C ILE A 202 -5.92 -5.16 -6.90
N SER A 203 -5.32 -5.91 -7.82
CA SER A 203 -4.88 -5.41 -9.11
C SER A 203 -6.05 -5.27 -10.10
N PRO A 204 -5.98 -4.29 -11.03
CA PRO A 204 -7.00 -4.12 -12.06
C PRO A 204 -6.95 -5.21 -13.15
N SER A 205 -8.01 -5.30 -13.95
CA SER A 205 -8.04 -6.23 -15.11
C SER A 205 -6.96 -5.84 -16.11
N GLY A 206 -6.35 -6.83 -16.74
CA GLY A 206 -5.25 -6.66 -17.68
C GLY A 206 -3.88 -6.46 -17.03
N PHE A 207 -3.77 -6.41 -15.70
CA PHE A 207 -2.50 -6.13 -15.01
C PHE A 207 -1.40 -7.13 -15.38
N THR A 208 -1.71 -8.42 -15.37
CA THR A 208 -0.71 -9.49 -15.63
C THR A 208 -0.30 -9.59 -17.10
N ARG A 209 -1.08 -8.98 -18.01
CA ARG A 209 -0.82 -8.93 -19.47
C ARG A 209 -0.23 -7.60 -19.91
N HIS A 210 -0.27 -6.57 -19.06
CA HIS A 210 0.22 -5.25 -19.39
C HIS A 210 1.75 -5.25 -19.55
N ARG A 211 2.26 -4.57 -20.59
CA ARG A 211 3.69 -4.60 -20.96
C ARG A 211 4.67 -4.27 -19.83
N PHE A 212 4.28 -3.41 -18.90
CA PHE A 212 5.10 -2.98 -17.76
C PHE A 212 4.74 -3.69 -16.46
N PHE A 213 3.45 -3.99 -16.23
CA PHE A 213 3.00 -4.51 -14.94
C PHE A 213 3.04 -6.04 -14.87
N LYS A 214 3.13 -6.73 -16.00
CA LYS A 214 3.30 -8.20 -16.06
C LYS A 214 4.52 -8.73 -15.30
N TRP A 215 5.46 -7.85 -14.98
CA TRP A 215 6.69 -8.13 -14.24
C TRP A 215 6.54 -7.99 -12.73
N LEU A 216 5.39 -7.52 -12.22
CA LEU A 216 5.10 -7.48 -10.79
C LEU A 216 4.23 -8.68 -10.41
N ASN A 217 4.50 -9.27 -9.26
CA ASN A 217 3.64 -10.31 -8.70
C ASN A 217 2.36 -9.72 -8.14
N THR A 218 1.32 -10.55 -8.10
CA THR A 218 0.03 -10.20 -7.52
C THR A 218 -0.33 -11.16 -6.38
N PRO A 219 -1.28 -10.78 -5.50
CA PRO A 219 -1.80 -11.71 -4.50
C PRO A 219 -2.33 -13.02 -5.10
N THR A 220 -2.91 -13.00 -6.31
CA THR A 220 -3.34 -14.22 -7.00
C THR A 220 -2.16 -15.14 -7.35
N HIS A 221 -1.03 -14.58 -7.79
CA HIS A 221 0.17 -15.36 -8.12
C HIS A 221 0.66 -16.18 -6.92
N HIS A 222 0.83 -15.53 -5.78
CA HIS A 222 1.30 -16.19 -4.56
C HIS A 222 0.22 -17.07 -3.92
N ASN A 223 -1.06 -16.71 -4.03
CA ASN A 223 -2.13 -17.60 -3.57
C ASN A 223 -2.20 -18.91 -4.38
N MET A 224 -1.95 -18.84 -5.70
CA MET A 224 -1.81 -20.03 -6.54
C MET A 224 -0.57 -20.85 -6.14
N HIS A 225 0.51 -20.20 -5.72
CA HIS A 225 1.67 -20.89 -5.17
C HIS A 225 1.29 -21.75 -3.95
N HIS A 226 0.57 -21.20 -2.96
CA HIS A 226 0.06 -21.97 -1.81
C HIS A 226 -0.87 -23.13 -2.19
N ARG A 227 -1.53 -23.05 -3.35
CA ARG A 227 -2.46 -24.07 -3.83
C ARG A 227 -1.77 -25.22 -4.58
N TYR A 228 -0.79 -24.89 -5.42
CA TYR A 228 -0.15 -25.85 -6.34
C TYR A 228 1.27 -26.24 -5.90
N SER A 229 1.95 -25.41 -5.10
CA SER A 229 3.30 -25.56 -4.53
C SER A 229 4.47 -25.71 -5.52
N HIS A 230 4.26 -26.19 -6.74
CA HIS A 230 5.32 -26.42 -7.75
C HIS A 230 5.45 -25.32 -8.81
N TYR A 231 4.81 -24.17 -8.60
CA TYR A 231 4.85 -23.00 -9.48
C TYR A 231 4.95 -21.72 -8.66
N ASN A 232 5.23 -20.59 -9.32
CA ASN A 232 5.07 -19.24 -8.78
C ASN A 232 5.97 -18.97 -7.55
N TYR A 233 7.28 -19.09 -7.71
CA TYR A 233 8.25 -18.98 -6.60
C TYR A 233 8.71 -17.55 -6.29
N SER A 234 8.51 -16.59 -7.19
CA SER A 234 9.04 -15.23 -7.05
C SER A 234 8.34 -14.41 -5.95
N LEU A 235 9.02 -13.38 -5.46
CA LEU A 235 8.55 -12.53 -4.36
C LEU A 235 7.87 -11.25 -4.86
N TYR A 236 8.65 -10.28 -5.32
CA TYR A 236 8.17 -8.96 -5.77
C TYR A 236 7.90 -8.97 -7.26
N PHE A 237 8.86 -9.49 -8.01
CA PHE A 237 8.88 -9.43 -9.46
C PHE A 237 8.62 -10.81 -10.05
N ASN A 238 7.65 -10.88 -10.96
CA ASN A 238 7.34 -12.08 -11.74
C ASN A 238 8.48 -12.46 -12.73
N PHE A 239 9.57 -11.70 -12.73
CA PHE A 239 10.72 -11.83 -13.61
C PHE A 239 11.30 -13.24 -13.64
N TRP A 240 11.66 -13.79 -12.48
CA TRP A 240 12.28 -15.11 -12.39
C TRP A 240 11.33 -16.23 -12.82
N ASP A 241 10.07 -16.20 -12.40
CA ASP A 241 9.11 -17.23 -12.81
C ASP A 241 8.83 -17.24 -14.31
N ARG A 242 8.87 -16.08 -14.99
CA ARG A 242 8.73 -16.01 -16.45
C ARG A 242 9.97 -16.55 -17.15
N ILE A 243 11.15 -16.17 -16.70
CA ILE A 243 12.42 -16.57 -17.34
C ILE A 243 12.67 -18.06 -17.16
N MET A 244 12.42 -18.58 -15.96
CA MET A 244 12.66 -19.97 -15.62
C MET A 244 11.50 -20.90 -15.99
N GLY A 245 10.41 -20.36 -16.56
CA GLY A 245 9.24 -21.14 -16.94
C GLY A 245 8.49 -21.76 -15.77
N THR A 246 8.58 -21.16 -14.57
CA THR A 246 7.94 -21.65 -13.35
C THR A 246 6.64 -20.92 -12.99
N ASN A 247 6.16 -20.02 -13.84
CA ASN A 247 4.79 -19.51 -13.73
C ASN A 247 3.77 -20.60 -14.04
N HIS A 248 2.72 -20.66 -13.23
CA HIS A 248 1.60 -21.56 -13.50
C HIS A 248 0.95 -21.20 -14.86
N PRO A 249 0.72 -22.17 -15.76
CA PRO A 249 0.18 -21.90 -17.11
C PRO A 249 -1.15 -21.12 -17.11
N GLU A 250 -2.05 -21.45 -16.19
CA GLU A 250 -3.35 -20.78 -16.03
C GLU A 250 -3.31 -19.47 -15.21
N TYR A 251 -2.14 -18.92 -14.86
CA TYR A 251 -2.05 -17.75 -13.97
C TYR A 251 -2.83 -16.55 -14.50
N ASP A 252 -2.59 -16.15 -15.75
CA ASP A 252 -3.25 -14.98 -16.35
C ASP A 252 -4.78 -15.17 -16.45
N ARG A 253 -5.23 -16.41 -16.68
CA ARG A 253 -6.67 -16.73 -16.74
C ARG A 253 -7.31 -16.65 -15.36
N GLN A 254 -6.74 -17.34 -14.36
CA GLN A 254 -7.29 -17.35 -13.00
C GLN A 254 -7.28 -15.94 -12.38
N PHE A 255 -6.25 -15.14 -12.66
CA PHE A 255 -6.22 -13.73 -12.31
C PHE A 255 -7.44 -12.99 -12.88
N GLU A 256 -7.68 -13.07 -14.20
CA GLU A 256 -8.83 -12.40 -14.82
C GLU A 256 -10.17 -12.94 -14.30
N GLU A 257 -10.29 -14.22 -13.98
CA GLU A 257 -11.50 -14.80 -13.36
C GLU A 257 -11.77 -14.22 -11.96
N VAL A 258 -10.73 -13.95 -11.15
CA VAL A 258 -10.87 -13.24 -9.87
C VAL A 258 -11.32 -11.81 -10.10
N VAL A 259 -10.65 -11.09 -11.00
CA VAL A 259 -10.94 -9.67 -11.27
C VAL A 259 -12.31 -9.47 -11.92
N ALA A 260 -12.73 -10.35 -12.82
CA ALA A 260 -13.98 -10.25 -13.57
C ALA A 260 -15.23 -10.41 -12.68
N ARG A 261 -15.11 -11.04 -11.51
CA ARG A 261 -16.21 -11.13 -10.52
C ARG A 261 -16.70 -9.76 -10.05
N VAL A 262 -15.91 -8.70 -10.23
CA VAL A 262 -16.32 -7.33 -9.97
C VAL A 262 -17.38 -6.83 -10.96
N LYS A 263 -17.43 -7.36 -12.19
CA LYS A 263 -18.41 -6.93 -13.20
C LYS A 263 -19.86 -7.30 -12.83
N SER A 264 -20.10 -8.28 -11.95
CA SER A 264 -21.46 -8.64 -11.51
C SER A 264 -21.93 -7.93 -10.24
N SER A 265 -21.08 -7.16 -9.54
CA SER A 265 -21.44 -6.55 -8.26
C SER A 265 -21.24 -5.03 -8.16
N ALA A 266 -20.97 -4.32 -9.25
CA ALA A 266 -20.68 -2.88 -9.18
C ALA A 266 -21.29 -2.08 -10.35
N LYS A 267 -22.55 -1.69 -10.20
CA LYS A 267 -23.11 -0.50 -10.88
C LYS A 267 -22.87 0.80 -10.09
N THR A 268 -22.07 0.77 -9.03
CA THR A 268 -22.10 1.83 -7.99
C THR A 268 -20.73 2.26 -7.51
N GLY A 269 -19.70 2.17 -8.36
CA GLY A 269 -18.32 2.42 -7.93
C GLY A 269 -17.75 3.78 -8.31
N ILE A 270 -17.96 4.22 -9.55
CA ILE A 270 -17.09 5.26 -10.12
C ILE A 270 -17.83 6.60 -10.26
N THR A 271 -19.16 6.62 -10.30
CA THR A 271 -19.98 7.86 -10.27
C THR A 271 -19.73 8.70 -9.01
N ALA A 272 -19.47 8.07 -7.85
CA ALA A 272 -19.29 8.76 -6.57
C ALA A 272 -17.94 9.51 -6.44
N CYS A 273 -16.86 8.99 -7.03
CA CYS A 273 -15.55 9.67 -7.02
C CYS A 273 -15.52 10.96 -7.85
N LEU A 274 -16.56 11.19 -8.65
CA LEU A 274 -16.63 12.30 -9.59
C LEU A 274 -17.52 13.40 -9.07
N LEU A 275 -18.57 13.01 -8.38
CA LEU A 275 -19.49 13.93 -7.75
C LEU A 275 -18.86 14.63 -6.55
N LEU A 276 -17.82 14.05 -5.94
CA LEU A 276 -17.05 14.70 -4.88
C LEU A 276 -16.06 15.76 -5.38
N ILE A 277 -15.72 15.75 -6.68
CA ILE A 277 -14.80 16.74 -7.28
C ILE A 277 -15.58 17.96 -7.81
N SER A 278 -16.91 17.85 -7.98
CA SER A 278 -17.78 19.02 -8.18
C SER A 278 -18.14 19.77 -6.90
N MET A 279 -17.73 19.29 -5.73
CA MET A 279 -18.14 19.85 -4.44
C MET A 279 -16.98 20.46 -3.66
N GLY A 280 -16.36 21.48 -4.27
CA GLY A 280 -15.81 22.58 -3.48
C GLY A 280 -16.93 23.47 -2.95
N SER A 281 -17.84 22.94 -2.13
CA SER A 281 -18.92 23.66 -1.44
C SER A 281 -18.97 23.20 0.02
N PHE A 282 -18.50 24.03 0.96
CA PHE A 282 -18.76 23.74 2.37
C PHE A 282 -20.20 24.14 2.68
N ALA A 283 -21.01 23.14 3.00
CA ALA A 283 -22.04 23.11 4.05
C ALA A 283 -23.14 22.12 3.63
N GLN A 284 -23.32 21.11 4.48
CA GLN A 284 -24.56 20.33 4.66
C GLN A 284 -25.29 19.91 3.37
N MET A 285 -24.67 19.06 2.56
CA MET A 285 -25.45 18.12 1.75
C MET A 285 -25.44 16.78 2.48
N SER A 286 -26.62 16.23 2.79
CA SER A 286 -26.65 14.95 3.48
C SER A 286 -26.17 13.85 2.53
N LEU A 287 -25.48 12.84 3.06
CA LEU A 287 -25.09 11.63 2.32
C LEU A 287 -26.29 10.98 1.60
N LYS A 288 -27.51 11.21 2.11
CA LYS A 288 -28.78 10.72 1.55
C LYS A 288 -29.15 11.41 0.24
N ASP A 289 -28.87 12.71 0.10
CA ASP A 289 -29.16 13.48 -1.11
C ASP A 289 -28.18 13.15 -2.24
N ILE A 290 -26.93 12.86 -1.86
CA ILE A 290 -25.84 12.41 -2.75
C ILE A 290 -26.15 11.01 -3.32
N GLN A 291 -26.63 10.08 -2.48
CA GLN A 291 -26.97 8.72 -2.90
C GLN A 291 -28.19 8.67 -3.83
N ASN A 292 -29.10 9.66 -3.72
CA ASN A 292 -30.32 9.74 -4.52
C ASN A 292 -30.17 10.55 -5.82
N GLY A 293 -28.99 11.11 -6.11
CA GLY A 293 -28.71 11.83 -7.35
C GLY A 293 -29.29 13.26 -7.43
N HIS A 294 -29.65 13.87 -6.29
CA HIS A 294 -30.14 15.25 -6.25
C HIS A 294 -28.99 16.21 -5.90
N TYR A 295 -28.38 16.82 -6.92
CA TYR A 295 -27.17 17.67 -6.79
C TYR A 295 -27.46 19.15 -6.44
N GLY A 296 -28.72 19.49 -6.15
CA GLY A 296 -29.20 20.88 -6.03
C GLY A 296 -29.07 21.66 -7.34
N SER A 297 -29.62 22.89 -7.39
CA SER A 297 -29.36 23.80 -8.52
C SER A 297 -27.94 24.39 -8.45
N PRO A 298 -27.38 24.89 -9.57
CA PRO A 298 -26.13 25.65 -9.55
C PRO A 298 -26.12 26.79 -8.54
N GLU A 299 -27.26 27.48 -8.37
CA GLU A 299 -27.46 28.58 -7.44
C GLU A 299 -27.37 28.10 -5.98
N TYR A 300 -28.00 26.96 -5.67
CA TYR A 300 -27.90 26.34 -4.34
C TYR A 300 -26.44 25.98 -4.01
N ARG A 301 -25.73 25.34 -4.95
CA ARG A 301 -24.32 24.99 -4.75
C ARG A 301 -23.48 26.23 -4.51
N THR A 302 -23.67 27.29 -5.30
CA THR A 302 -22.94 28.55 -5.15
C THR A 302 -23.15 29.21 -3.80
N HIS A 303 -24.39 29.26 -3.31
CA HIS A 303 -24.67 29.82 -1.99
C HIS A 303 -23.86 29.14 -0.88
N GLN A 304 -23.71 27.81 -0.96
CA GLN A 304 -22.87 27.06 -0.01
C GLN A 304 -21.38 27.43 -0.15
N ILE A 305 -20.87 27.57 -1.38
CA ILE A 305 -19.46 27.97 -1.61
C ILE A 305 -19.19 29.36 -1.05
N ASP A 306 -20.09 30.31 -1.27
CA ASP A 306 -19.88 31.69 -0.83
C ASP A 306 -19.91 31.80 0.68
N SER A 307 -20.90 31.16 1.31
CA SER A 307 -21.00 31.08 2.78
C SER A 307 -19.72 30.51 3.39
N ALA A 308 -19.18 29.46 2.78
CA ALA A 308 -17.94 28.81 3.18
C ALA A 308 -16.71 29.71 3.05
N MET A 309 -16.57 30.38 1.90
CA MET A 309 -15.42 31.22 1.62
C MET A 309 -15.46 32.48 2.48
N GLN A 310 -16.64 33.04 2.73
CA GLN A 310 -16.81 34.18 3.61
C GLN A 310 -16.45 33.85 5.05
N ALA A 311 -16.96 32.74 5.60
CA ALA A 311 -16.61 32.28 6.96
C ALA A 311 -15.16 31.81 7.07
N GLY A 312 -14.63 31.16 6.02
CA GLY A 312 -13.35 30.47 6.04
C GLY A 312 -12.15 31.36 5.74
N LEU A 313 -12.31 32.40 4.93
CA LEU A 313 -11.22 33.22 4.39
C LEU A 313 -11.24 34.68 4.87
N ALA A 314 -12.28 35.08 5.62
CA ALA A 314 -12.48 36.46 6.04
C ALA A 314 -12.39 37.43 4.84
N LEU A 315 -13.27 37.22 3.85
CA LEU A 315 -13.29 38.04 2.64
C LEU A 315 -13.58 39.51 2.98
N ARG A 316 -12.83 40.42 2.36
CA ARG A 316 -13.15 41.85 2.42
C ARG A 316 -14.41 42.15 1.61
N LYS A 317 -15.08 43.27 1.91
CA LYS A 317 -16.32 43.66 1.23
C LYS A 317 -16.17 43.77 -0.29
N ASP A 318 -15.03 44.24 -0.77
CA ASP A 318 -14.68 44.33 -2.20
C ASP A 318 -14.48 42.96 -2.87
N GLN A 319 -14.22 41.91 -2.11
CA GLN A 319 -13.96 40.56 -2.63
C GLN A 319 -15.22 39.68 -2.73
N VAL A 320 -16.29 40.00 -1.99
CA VAL A 320 -17.47 39.13 -1.89
C VAL A 320 -18.18 38.96 -3.24
N ALA A 321 -18.50 40.04 -3.94
CA ALA A 321 -19.22 39.98 -5.21
C ALA A 321 -18.41 39.34 -6.36
N PRO A 322 -17.10 39.63 -6.52
CA PRO A 322 -16.27 38.91 -7.50
C PRO A 322 -16.15 37.40 -7.20
N VAL A 323 -16.00 37.00 -5.94
CA VAL A 323 -15.96 35.58 -5.55
C VAL A 323 -17.28 34.89 -5.88
N HIS A 324 -18.42 35.49 -5.54
CA HIS A 324 -19.76 34.95 -5.89
C HIS A 324 -19.91 34.74 -7.40
N THR A 325 -19.51 35.74 -8.20
CA THR A 325 -19.61 35.69 -9.66
C THR A 325 -18.80 34.53 -10.24
N ILE A 326 -17.56 34.35 -9.76
CA ILE A 326 -16.70 33.24 -10.16
C ILE A 326 -17.36 31.90 -9.74
N ASN A 327 -17.80 31.79 -8.50
CA ASN A 327 -18.43 30.56 -8.00
C ASN A 327 -19.67 30.18 -8.79
N LEU A 328 -20.59 31.12 -9.07
CA LEU A 328 -21.79 30.88 -9.88
C LEU A 328 -21.48 30.40 -11.29
N ARG A 329 -20.56 31.08 -11.98
CA ARG A 329 -20.20 30.71 -13.36
C ARG A 329 -19.65 29.29 -13.42
N TYR A 330 -18.75 28.94 -12.50
CA TYR A 330 -18.17 27.61 -12.47
C TYR A 330 -19.16 26.53 -12.00
N SER A 331 -20.09 26.83 -11.08
CA SER A 331 -21.18 25.91 -10.70
C SER A 331 -22.12 25.58 -11.87
N LYS A 332 -22.43 26.57 -12.72
CA LYS A 332 -23.23 26.38 -13.95
C LYS A 332 -22.47 25.56 -14.99
N ARG A 333 -21.17 25.81 -15.13
CA ARG A 333 -20.33 25.07 -16.08
C ARG A 333 -20.17 23.60 -15.72
N VAL A 334 -20.09 23.28 -14.42
CA VAL A 334 -20.13 21.90 -13.93
C VAL A 334 -21.47 21.22 -14.30
N GLU A 335 -22.59 21.93 -14.14
CA GLU A 335 -23.91 21.42 -14.50
C GLU A 335 -23.97 21.02 -15.98
N GLU A 336 -23.57 21.92 -16.88
CA GLU A 336 -23.64 21.71 -18.33
C GLU A 336 -22.62 20.71 -18.86
N GLU A 337 -21.37 20.74 -18.36
CA GLU A 337 -20.28 19.97 -18.95
C GLU A 337 -20.07 18.59 -18.32
N VAL A 338 -20.56 18.39 -17.08
CA VAL A 338 -20.26 17.21 -16.26
C VAL A 338 -21.53 16.49 -15.79
N VAL A 339 -22.53 17.23 -15.29
CA VAL A 339 -23.74 16.62 -14.69
C VAL A 339 -24.73 16.18 -15.76
N LYS A 340 -25.12 17.10 -16.66
CA LYS A 340 -26.10 16.82 -17.73
C LYS A 340 -25.62 15.78 -18.76
N PRO A 341 -24.36 15.78 -19.24
CA PRO A 341 -23.94 14.85 -20.28
C PRO A 341 -23.69 13.43 -19.72
N LYS A 342 -24.09 12.40 -20.48
CA LYS A 342 -23.76 10.99 -20.18
C LYS A 342 -22.29 10.71 -20.47
N LEU A 343 -21.43 11.00 -19.49
CA LEU A 343 -20.00 10.76 -19.57
C LEU A 343 -19.58 9.52 -18.79
N SER A 344 -18.56 8.84 -19.30
CA SER A 344 -17.84 7.85 -18.50
C SER A 344 -17.21 8.53 -17.30
N ASP A 345 -17.00 7.73 -16.26
CA ASP A 345 -16.58 8.26 -15.00
C ASP A 345 -15.21 8.98 -15.09
N TRP A 346 -14.22 8.35 -15.71
CA TRP A 346 -12.93 8.99 -15.97
C TRP A 346 -13.01 10.31 -16.77
N SER A 347 -13.99 10.44 -17.67
CA SER A 347 -14.18 11.65 -18.46
C SER A 347 -14.73 12.80 -17.62
N LYS A 348 -15.65 12.52 -16.68
CA LYS A 348 -16.11 13.51 -15.69
C LYS A 348 -14.94 13.99 -14.82
N TYR A 349 -14.01 13.10 -14.46
CA TYR A 349 -12.86 13.43 -13.59
C TYR A 349 -12.00 14.50 -14.24
N ARG A 350 -11.56 14.20 -15.47
CA ARG A 350 -10.70 15.10 -16.24
C ARG A 350 -11.36 16.45 -16.46
N LYS A 351 -12.66 16.48 -16.75
CA LYS A 351 -13.41 17.74 -16.93
C LYS A 351 -13.48 18.54 -15.63
N LEU A 352 -13.78 17.91 -14.50
CA LEU A 352 -13.85 18.59 -13.21
C LEU A 352 -12.50 19.16 -12.78
N MET A 353 -11.42 18.40 -12.94
CA MET A 353 -10.07 18.90 -12.64
C MET A 353 -9.69 20.08 -13.53
N LYS A 354 -10.10 20.07 -14.80
CA LYS A 354 -9.89 21.19 -15.72
C LYS A 354 -10.67 22.44 -15.28
N ILE A 355 -11.96 22.28 -14.99
CA ILE A 355 -12.84 23.35 -14.49
C ILE A 355 -12.30 23.94 -13.19
N GLN A 356 -11.87 23.09 -12.24
CA GLN A 356 -11.31 23.53 -10.96
C GLN A 356 -10.00 24.30 -11.15
N LYS A 357 -9.10 23.83 -12.02
CA LYS A 357 -7.84 24.53 -12.32
C LYS A 357 -8.07 25.91 -12.94
N GLU A 358 -9.10 26.05 -13.78
CA GLU A 358 -9.48 27.33 -14.37
C GLU A 358 -10.10 28.26 -13.31
N LYS A 359 -10.97 27.72 -12.45
CA LYS A 359 -11.54 28.46 -11.30
C LYS A 359 -10.47 28.98 -10.35
N ASP A 360 -9.47 28.17 -10.03
CA ASP A 360 -8.37 28.54 -9.13
C ASP A 360 -7.59 29.75 -9.65
N LYS A 361 -7.29 29.77 -10.96
CA LYS A 361 -6.57 30.89 -11.58
C LYS A 361 -7.33 32.20 -11.42
N GLU A 362 -8.65 32.18 -11.55
CA GLU A 362 -9.48 33.37 -11.39
C GLU A 362 -9.69 33.78 -9.94
N LEU A 363 -9.79 32.81 -9.02
CA LEU A 363 -9.82 33.12 -7.59
C LEU A 363 -8.50 33.71 -7.11
N GLN A 364 -7.36 33.30 -7.69
CA GLN A 364 -6.05 33.85 -7.37
C GLN A 364 -5.92 35.34 -7.70
N SER A 365 -6.65 35.86 -8.68
CA SER A 365 -6.66 37.30 -8.99
C SER A 365 -7.57 38.13 -8.07
N VAL A 366 -8.44 37.49 -7.28
CA VAL A 366 -9.39 38.16 -6.39
C VAL A 366 -8.99 38.04 -4.92
N LEU A 367 -8.40 36.91 -4.54
CA LEU A 367 -7.96 36.61 -3.18
C LEU A 367 -6.54 37.12 -2.94
N SER A 368 -6.22 37.51 -1.70
CA SER A 368 -4.82 37.70 -1.31
C SER A 368 -4.07 36.37 -1.36
N SER A 369 -2.74 36.41 -1.43
CA SER A 369 -1.92 35.19 -1.42
C SER A 369 -2.21 34.30 -0.20
N SER A 370 -2.42 34.90 0.98
CA SER A 370 -2.75 34.16 2.20
C SER A 370 -4.16 33.56 2.17
N GLN A 371 -5.15 34.28 1.64
CA GLN A 371 -6.51 33.77 1.45
C GLN A 371 -6.54 32.64 0.42
N PHE A 372 -5.79 32.77 -0.67
CA PHE A 372 -5.72 31.77 -1.72
C PHE A 372 -5.05 30.47 -1.24
N GLU A 373 -3.95 30.56 -0.49
CA GLU A 373 -3.32 29.38 0.11
C GLU A 373 -4.26 28.70 1.12
N LYS A 374 -4.99 29.49 1.94
CA LYS A 374 -5.98 28.92 2.86
C LYS A 374 -7.14 28.24 2.13
N TYR A 375 -7.61 28.82 1.02
CA TYR A 375 -8.60 28.23 0.13
C TYR A 375 -8.11 26.90 -0.46
N LYS A 376 -6.91 26.90 -1.02
CA LYS A 376 -6.27 25.73 -1.65
C LYS A 376 -6.07 24.60 -0.64
N ASN A 377 -5.52 24.90 0.53
CA ASN A 377 -5.31 23.92 1.59
C ASN A 377 -6.62 23.30 2.09
N LYS A 378 -7.67 24.11 2.25
CA LYS A 378 -9.00 23.63 2.64
C LYS A 378 -9.64 22.74 1.58
N ARG A 379 -9.56 23.14 0.31
CA ARG A 379 -10.05 22.35 -0.83
C ARG A 379 -9.30 21.03 -0.95
N ASP A 380 -7.97 21.06 -0.87
CA ASP A 380 -7.13 19.87 -0.99
C ASP A 380 -7.37 18.92 0.20
N ALA A 381 -7.54 19.45 1.41
CA ALA A 381 -7.93 18.66 2.58
C ALA A 381 -9.27 17.96 2.37
N MET A 382 -10.29 18.65 1.85
CA MET A 382 -11.59 18.04 1.54
C MET A 382 -11.51 17.01 0.41
N PHE A 383 -10.68 17.23 -0.60
CA PHE A 383 -10.41 16.22 -1.63
C PHE A 383 -9.87 14.94 -0.99
N TRP A 384 -8.92 15.07 -0.05
CA TRP A 384 -8.40 13.95 0.70
C TRP A 384 -9.41 13.35 1.69
N GLU A 385 -10.28 14.14 2.32
CA GLU A 385 -11.34 13.62 3.19
C GLU A 385 -12.48 12.94 2.43
N GLY A 386 -12.84 13.41 1.24
CA GLY A 386 -13.79 12.73 0.35
C GLY A 386 -13.23 11.42 -0.19
N ILE A 387 -11.93 11.40 -0.51
CA ILE A 387 -11.19 10.16 -0.77
C ILE A 387 -11.27 9.24 0.46
N LYS A 388 -10.96 9.74 1.66
CA LYS A 388 -11.08 8.95 2.89
C LYS A 388 -12.51 8.44 3.08
N ALA A 389 -13.56 9.25 3.00
CA ALA A 389 -14.95 8.81 3.16
C ALA A 389 -15.45 7.82 2.09
N TYR A 390 -14.73 7.68 0.96
CA TYR A 390 -14.98 6.63 -0.04
C TYR A 390 -14.26 5.33 0.32
N PHE A 391 -13.03 5.43 0.83
CA PHE A 391 -12.22 4.31 1.27
C PHE A 391 -12.55 3.81 2.69
N TYR A 392 -13.27 4.62 3.47
CA TYR A 392 -13.81 4.39 4.81
C TYR A 392 -15.33 4.22 4.69
#